data_AF-A0A8X6L444-F1
#
_entry.id   AF-A0A8X6L444-F1
#
_cell.length_a   1.000
_cell.length_b   1.000
_cell.length_c   1.000
_cell.angle_alpha   90.00
_cell.angle_beta   90.00
_cell.angle_gamma   90.00
#
_symmetry.space_group_name_H-M   'P 1'
#
loop_
_entity.id
_entity.type
_entity.pdbx_description
1 polymer ?
#
loop_
_entity_poly.entity_id
_entity_poly.type
_entity_poly.pdbx_seq_one_letter_code
_entity_poly.pdbx_strand_id
1 'polypeptide(L)'
;MTDETDNADRAVDKFTEIILACAIACIPRGQREKFTPFWNKELQTLKENRDKARNTTESTGMMRDCIELRKQQACLRRAIRETKRQTYLCFVENLDFRRDALRTHHFLSRLNNQKEKINETIRNADKFLTSEREIAGAFNKHYAKISNYRPHIKISKDLLGCLPVCLNQELVDIFNSPFSHWELECGIKQYPQRKSTGPDGILPEFLAHLGNEAMGVLLKLINLTWTSGIPSMWSKREIPILKVGKN
;
A
#
# COMPACT_ATOMS: atom_id res chain seq x y z
N MET A 1 -18.53 -38.58 8.11
CA MET A 1 -17.28 -37.80 8.21
C MET A 1 -17.06 -37.15 6.86
N THR A 2 -17.67 -35.99 6.65
CA THR A 2 -17.49 -35.18 5.45
C THR A 2 -16.56 -34.04 5.84
N ASP A 3 -15.43 -33.96 5.16
CA ASP A 3 -14.35 -33.01 5.35
C ASP A 3 -14.84 -31.57 5.56
N GLU A 4 -14.46 -30.98 6.70
CA GLU A 4 -14.70 -29.57 7.02
C GLU A 4 -13.70 -28.61 6.33
N THR A 5 -12.97 -29.09 5.31
CA THR A 5 -11.92 -28.36 4.59
C THR A 5 -12.37 -27.63 3.32
N ASP A 6 -13.64 -27.79 2.89
CA ASP A 6 -14.12 -27.28 1.60
C ASP A 6 -14.73 -25.87 1.64
N ASN A 7 -14.72 -25.19 2.78
CA ASN A 7 -15.23 -23.83 2.83
C ASN A 7 -14.15 -22.80 2.48
N ALA A 8 -14.24 -22.21 1.28
CA ALA A 8 -13.33 -21.17 0.81
C ALA A 8 -13.22 -19.97 1.77
N ASP A 9 -14.29 -19.59 2.46
CA ASP A 9 -14.23 -18.51 3.47
C ASP A 9 -13.21 -18.86 4.59
N ARG A 10 -13.29 -20.08 5.14
CA ARG A 10 -12.38 -20.53 6.20
C ARG A 10 -10.93 -20.65 5.73
N ALA A 11 -10.73 -21.07 4.48
CA ALA A 11 -9.40 -21.18 3.88
C ALA A 11 -8.77 -19.80 3.70
N VAL A 12 -9.54 -18.82 3.24
CA VAL A 12 -9.12 -17.43 3.09
C VAL A 12 -8.82 -16.79 4.44
N ASP A 13 -9.67 -16.98 5.44
CA ASP A 13 -9.45 -16.43 6.78
C ASP A 13 -8.15 -16.97 7.41
N LYS A 14 -7.89 -18.28 7.31
CA LYS A 14 -6.63 -18.85 7.81
C LYS A 14 -5.41 -18.32 7.06
N PHE A 15 -5.52 -18.19 5.74
CA PHE A 15 -4.43 -17.68 4.92
C PHE A 15 -4.10 -16.22 5.24
N THR A 16 -5.13 -15.38 5.38
CA THR A 16 -4.97 -13.95 5.73
C THR A 16 -4.40 -13.80 7.13
N GLU A 17 -4.89 -14.56 8.12
CA GLU A 17 -4.36 -14.55 9.49
C GLU A 17 -2.87 -14.87 9.55
N ILE A 18 -2.43 -15.92 8.83
CA ILE A 18 -1.02 -16.33 8.82
C ILE A 18 -0.16 -15.24 8.17
N ILE A 19 -0.56 -14.71 7.01
CA ILE A 19 0.19 -13.65 6.33
C ILE A 19 0.32 -12.41 7.22
N LEU A 20 -0.78 -11.99 7.84
CA LEU A 20 -0.79 -10.81 8.70
C LEU A 20 0.05 -11.03 9.97
N ALA A 21 0.01 -12.22 10.56
CA ALA A 21 0.85 -12.57 11.70
C ALA A 21 2.35 -12.54 11.34
N CYS A 22 2.73 -13.10 10.20
CA CYS A 22 4.10 -13.03 9.68
C CYS A 22 4.50 -11.57 9.39
N ALA A 23 3.62 -10.77 8.80
CA ALA A 23 3.88 -9.37 8.54
C ALA A 23 4.10 -8.57 9.83
N ILE A 24 3.33 -8.83 10.89
CA ILE A 24 3.53 -8.21 12.22
C ILE A 24 4.91 -8.54 12.77
N ALA A 25 5.34 -9.80 12.67
CA ALA A 25 6.60 -10.26 13.23
C ALA A 25 7.82 -9.77 12.44
N CYS A 26 7.74 -9.73 11.12
CA CYS A 26 8.88 -9.50 10.24
C CYS A 26 9.01 -8.06 9.74
N ILE A 27 7.90 -7.32 9.64
CA ILE A 27 7.91 -5.97 9.06
C ILE A 27 7.87 -4.94 10.20
N PRO A 28 8.91 -4.12 10.36
CA PRO A 28 8.91 -3.09 11.40
C PRO A 28 7.77 -2.10 11.15
N ARG A 29 6.81 -2.05 12.08
CA ARG A 29 5.66 -1.14 12.02
C ARG A 29 6.01 0.22 12.64
N GLY A 30 5.29 1.24 12.18
CA GLY A 30 5.33 2.58 12.75
C GLY A 30 5.96 3.62 11.82
N GLN A 31 5.60 4.87 12.07
CA GLN A 31 6.22 6.02 11.42
C GLN A 31 7.50 6.36 12.18
N ARG A 32 8.65 6.42 11.48
CA ARG A 32 9.84 7.03 12.06
C ARG A 32 9.55 8.51 12.29
N GLU A 33 9.46 8.94 13.55
CA GLU A 33 9.14 10.33 13.91
C GLU A 33 10.02 11.35 13.16
N LYS A 34 11.30 11.03 12.98
CA LYS A 34 12.29 11.89 12.30
C LYS A 34 13.00 11.13 11.20
N PHE A 35 12.27 10.77 10.14
CA PHE A 35 12.89 10.17 8.96
C PHE A 35 13.73 11.21 8.20
N THR A 36 15.06 11.05 8.24
CA THR A 36 16.01 11.87 7.49
C THR A 36 16.56 11.08 6.31
N PRO A 37 16.03 11.27 5.09
CA PRO A 37 16.37 10.44 3.93
C PRO A 37 17.85 10.50 3.52
N PHE A 38 18.58 11.55 3.90
CA PHE A 38 19.99 11.73 3.60
C PHE A 38 20.95 11.14 4.64
N TRP A 39 20.44 10.60 5.76
CA TRP A 39 21.30 10.10 6.84
C TRP A 39 21.82 8.69 6.52
N ASN A 40 23.14 8.54 6.44
CA ASN A 40 23.81 7.27 6.16
C ASN A 40 24.79 6.88 7.29
N LYS A 41 25.35 5.66 7.22
CA LYS A 41 26.33 5.17 8.21
C LYS A 41 27.60 6.02 8.26
N GLU A 42 28.04 6.60 7.14
CA GLU A 42 29.22 7.47 7.07
C GLU A 42 29.03 8.80 7.81
N LEU A 43 27.84 9.41 7.70
CA LEU A 43 27.51 10.60 8.47
C LEU A 43 27.44 10.31 9.96
N GLN A 44 27.00 9.11 10.33
CA GLN A 44 26.99 8.65 11.71
C GLN A 44 28.42 8.55 12.26
N THR A 45 29.36 7.93 11.53
CA THR A 45 30.77 7.84 11.97
C THR A 45 31.45 9.21 12.02
N LEU A 46 31.19 10.10 11.05
CA LEU A 46 31.71 11.47 11.08
C LEU A 46 31.14 12.29 12.25
N LYS A 47 29.87 12.07 12.62
CA LYS A 47 29.26 12.70 13.79
C LYS A 47 29.94 12.24 15.07
N GLU A 48 30.17 10.93 15.21
CA GLU A 48 30.86 10.33 16.35
C GLU A 48 32.30 10.84 16.48
N ASN A 49 33.04 10.96 15.37
CA ASN A 49 34.39 11.52 15.37
C ASN A 49 34.41 12.98 15.84
N ARG A 50 33.43 13.78 15.38
CA ARG A 50 33.25 15.15 15.85
C ARG A 50 32.89 15.21 17.34
N ASP A 51 32.04 14.30 17.83
CA ASP A 51 31.69 14.23 19.26
C ASP A 51 32.90 13.83 20.12
N LYS A 52 33.69 12.85 19.68
CA LYS A 52 34.95 12.49 20.33
C LYS A 52 35.91 13.69 20.39
N ALA A 53 36.11 14.38 19.27
CA ALA A 53 36.96 15.57 19.21
C ALA A 53 36.44 16.71 20.10
N ARG A 54 35.12 16.82 20.27
CA ARG A 54 34.50 17.80 21.18
C ARG A 54 34.80 17.45 22.63
N ASN A 55 34.60 16.19 23.03
CA ASN A 55 34.85 15.75 24.40
C ASN A 55 36.34 15.91 24.77
N THR A 56 37.26 15.63 23.85
CA THR A 56 38.70 15.86 24.08
C THR A 56 39.01 17.35 24.22
N THR A 57 38.45 18.23 23.38
CA THR A 57 38.64 19.69 23.55
C THR A 57 38.11 20.22 24.86
N GLU A 58 36.94 19.77 25.30
CA GLU A 58 36.32 20.20 26.56
C GLU A 58 37.13 19.71 27.78
N SER A 59 37.89 18.60 27.63
CA SER A 59 38.75 18.05 28.69
C SER A 59 40.13 18.70 28.74
N THR A 60 40.83 18.83 27.61
CA THR A 60 42.24 19.28 27.58
C THR A 60 42.39 20.79 27.40
N GLY A 61 41.47 21.45 26.68
CA GLY A 61 41.56 22.89 26.36
C GLY A 61 42.73 23.30 25.44
N MET A 62 43.43 22.35 24.83
CA MET A 62 44.63 22.62 24.02
C MET A 62 44.30 23.16 22.62
N MET A 63 45.16 24.03 22.08
CA MET A 63 45.00 24.59 20.73
C MET A 63 44.94 23.50 19.63
N ARG A 64 45.73 22.43 19.78
CA ARG A 64 45.75 21.31 18.82
C ARG A 64 44.39 20.61 18.74
N ASP A 65 43.75 20.38 19.89
CA ASP A 65 42.45 19.74 19.97
C ASP A 65 41.37 20.65 19.35
N CYS A 66 41.47 21.97 19.57
CA CYS A 66 40.57 22.96 18.97
C CYS A 66 40.67 22.96 17.42
N ILE A 67 41.87 22.78 16.87
CA ILE A 67 42.08 22.65 15.42
C ILE A 67 41.42 21.36 14.91
N GLU A 68 41.60 20.25 15.61
CA GLU A 68 41.01 18.97 15.23
C GLU A 68 39.47 19.01 15.30
N LEU A 69 38.89 19.62 16.32
CA LEU A 69 37.44 19.84 16.40
C LEU A 69 36.92 20.64 15.20
N ARG A 70 37.60 21.75 14.83
CA ARG A 70 37.23 22.57 13.67
C ARG A 70 37.31 21.77 12.37
N LYS A 71 38.32 20.92 12.23
CA LYS A 71 38.51 20.02 11.07
C LYS A 71 37.37 19.00 10.99
N GLN A 72 37.08 18.28 12.07
CA GLN A 72 36.00 17.29 12.11
C GLN A 72 34.62 17.92 11.87
N GLN A 73 34.36 19.11 12.41
CA GLN A 73 33.15 19.87 12.11
C GLN A 73 33.06 20.27 10.62
N ALA A 74 34.16 20.70 10.00
CA ALA A 74 34.18 21.06 8.58
C ALA A 74 33.93 19.82 7.69
N CYS A 75 34.55 18.68 8.01
CA CYS A 75 34.33 17.41 7.34
C CYS A 75 32.85 16.99 7.42
N LEU A 76 32.25 17.00 8.61
CA LEU A 76 30.84 16.66 8.80
C LEU A 76 29.92 17.62 8.04
N ARG A 77 30.15 18.94 8.12
CA ARG A 77 29.35 19.93 7.37
C ARG A 77 29.42 19.72 5.87
N ARG A 78 30.60 19.42 5.33
CA ARG A 78 30.80 19.12 3.91
C ARG A 78 30.05 17.86 3.50
N ALA A 79 30.22 16.77 4.25
CA ALA A 79 29.55 15.50 3.98
C ALA A 79 28.02 15.63 4.03
N ILE A 80 27.46 16.38 4.99
CA ILE A 80 26.02 16.64 5.06
C ILE A 80 25.52 17.41 3.83
N ARG A 81 26.27 18.40 3.34
CA ARG A 81 25.87 19.14 2.13
C ARG A 81 25.91 18.25 0.90
N GLU A 82 26.95 17.44 0.76
CA GLU A 82 27.12 16.51 -0.36
C GLU A 82 25.98 15.49 -0.38
N THR A 83 25.75 14.79 0.74
CA THR A 83 24.69 13.78 0.86
C THR A 83 23.29 14.36 0.66
N LYS A 84 22.98 15.56 1.17
CA LYS A 84 21.72 16.26 0.88
C LYS A 84 21.55 16.55 -0.61
N ARG A 85 22.62 16.98 -1.28
CA ARG A 85 22.60 17.23 -2.73
C ARG A 85 22.39 15.94 -3.50
N GLN A 86 23.14 14.89 -3.20
CA GLN A 86 23.04 13.59 -3.87
C GLN A 86 21.66 12.96 -3.69
N THR A 87 21.12 12.99 -2.46
CA THR A 87 19.75 12.49 -2.20
C THR A 87 18.68 13.29 -2.93
N TYR A 88 18.84 14.60 -3.06
CA TYR A 88 17.95 15.43 -3.88
C TYR A 88 18.05 15.09 -5.38
N LEU A 89 19.27 14.96 -5.92
CA LEU A 89 19.48 14.60 -7.33
C LEU A 89 18.87 13.24 -7.65
N CYS A 90 19.16 12.24 -6.83
CA CYS A 90 18.58 10.90 -6.97
C CYS A 90 17.04 10.93 -6.84
N PHE A 91 16.50 11.78 -5.97
CA PHE A 91 15.05 11.97 -5.87
C PHE A 91 14.46 12.53 -7.17
N VAL A 92 15.07 13.55 -7.77
CA VAL A 92 14.61 14.17 -9.02
C VAL A 92 14.77 13.21 -10.21
N GLU A 93 15.88 12.47 -10.29
CA GLU A 93 16.13 11.50 -11.35
C GLU A 93 15.10 10.36 -11.36
N ASN A 94 14.69 9.89 -10.18
CA ASN A 94 13.68 8.83 -10.03
C ASN A 94 12.23 9.34 -10.08
N LEU A 95 12.04 10.65 -10.23
CA LEU A 95 10.71 11.25 -10.19
C LEU A 95 10.01 11.09 -11.55
N ASP A 96 9.06 10.14 -11.61
CA ASP A 96 8.24 9.92 -12.80
C ASP A 96 6.80 10.39 -12.58
N PHE A 97 6.36 11.38 -13.35
CA PHE A 97 4.99 11.92 -13.31
C PHE A 97 3.92 10.89 -13.64
N ARG A 98 4.24 9.85 -14.44
CA ARG A 98 3.27 8.82 -14.81
C ARG A 98 3.09 7.77 -13.71
N ARG A 99 4.16 7.43 -13.00
CA ARG A 99 4.14 6.43 -11.91
C ARG A 99 3.74 7.03 -10.57
N ASP A 100 4.25 8.21 -10.25
CA ASP A 100 4.21 8.84 -8.92
C ASP A 100 3.48 10.21 -8.96
N ALA A 101 2.32 10.28 -9.61
CA ALA A 101 1.56 11.53 -9.82
C ALA A 101 1.21 12.30 -8.52
N LEU A 102 0.85 11.60 -7.44
CA LEU A 102 0.59 12.22 -6.14
C LEU A 102 1.87 12.82 -5.53
N ARG A 103 2.96 12.05 -5.55
CA ARG A 103 4.25 12.46 -4.96
C ARG A 103 4.84 13.65 -5.69
N THR A 104 4.74 13.67 -7.03
CA THR A 104 5.13 14.81 -7.86
C THR A 104 4.28 16.03 -7.58
N HIS A 105 2.95 15.86 -7.49
CA HIS A 105 2.04 16.94 -7.13
C HIS A 105 2.38 17.54 -5.76
N HIS A 106 2.54 16.72 -4.72
CA HIS A 106 2.95 17.19 -3.39
C HIS A 106 4.28 17.95 -3.42
N PHE A 107 5.26 17.45 -4.18
CA PHE A 107 6.55 18.12 -4.36
C PHE A 107 6.39 19.50 -5.02
N LEU A 108 5.65 19.58 -6.13
CA LEU A 108 5.39 20.84 -6.84
C LEU A 108 4.57 21.82 -6.01
N SER A 109 3.53 21.36 -5.30
CA SER A 109 2.74 22.19 -4.40
C SER A 109 3.61 22.77 -3.28
N ARG A 110 4.55 22.00 -2.71
CA ARG A 110 5.51 22.50 -1.72
C ARG A 110 6.47 23.53 -2.31
N LEU A 111 6.98 23.32 -3.53
CA LEU A 111 7.81 24.32 -4.22
C LEU A 111 7.05 25.63 -4.46
N ASN A 112 5.76 25.51 -4.79
CA ASN A 112 4.88 26.66 -5.02
C ASN A 112 4.29 27.24 -3.71
N ASN A 113 4.72 26.78 -2.53
CA ASN A 113 4.16 27.17 -1.23
C ASN A 113 2.63 27.07 -1.15
N GLN A 114 2.03 26.14 -1.90
CA GLN A 114 0.61 25.87 -1.84
C GLN A 114 0.30 25.10 -0.57
N LYS A 115 -0.66 25.60 0.21
CA LYS A 115 -1.16 24.88 1.39
C LYS A 115 -2.00 23.69 0.92
N GLU A 116 -1.66 22.49 1.39
CA GLU A 116 -2.51 21.32 1.21
C GLU A 116 -3.84 21.54 1.94
N LYS A 117 -4.95 21.27 1.26
CA LYS A 117 -6.27 21.26 1.90
C LYS A 117 -6.32 20.01 2.78
N ILE A 118 -6.61 20.19 4.07
CA ILE A 118 -6.84 19.08 4.99
C ILE A 118 -8.15 18.42 4.57
N ASN A 119 -8.15 17.09 4.42
CA ASN A 119 -9.38 16.35 4.17
C ASN A 119 -10.32 16.56 5.37
N GLU A 120 -11.49 17.16 5.12
CA GLU A 120 -12.49 17.38 6.15
C GLU A 120 -13.12 16.04 6.57
N THR A 121 -13.30 15.86 7.87
CA THR A 121 -14.00 14.70 8.42
C THR A 121 -15.49 14.78 8.08
N ILE A 122 -16.11 13.63 7.82
CA ILE A 122 -17.52 13.57 7.45
C ILE A 122 -18.35 13.98 8.66
N ARG A 123 -19.11 15.05 8.50
CA ARG A 123 -20.04 15.57 9.51
C ARG A 123 -21.45 15.13 9.15
N ASN A 124 -22.13 14.47 10.08
CA ASN A 124 -23.57 14.23 9.96
C ASN A 124 -24.27 15.15 10.95
N ALA A 125 -24.94 16.17 10.42
CA ALA A 125 -25.42 17.32 11.18
C ALA A 125 -24.29 17.97 12.00
N ASP A 126 -24.24 17.74 13.32
CA ASP A 126 -23.28 18.35 14.24
C ASP A 126 -22.19 17.41 14.78
N LYS A 127 -22.27 16.10 14.51
CA LYS A 127 -21.30 15.12 15.01
C LYS A 127 -20.30 14.71 13.94
N PHE A 128 -19.02 14.64 14.33
CA PHE A 128 -17.97 14.03 13.54
C PHE A 128 -18.10 12.52 13.61
N LEU A 129 -18.18 11.87 12.45
CA LEU A 129 -18.22 10.42 12.37
C LEU A 129 -16.79 9.87 12.36
N THR A 130 -16.46 9.02 13.33
CA THR A 130 -15.16 8.33 13.42
C THR A 130 -15.26 6.83 13.14
N SER A 131 -16.45 6.22 13.29
CA SER A 131 -16.64 4.79 13.00
C SER A 131 -16.90 4.54 11.52
N GLU A 132 -16.17 3.58 10.93
CA GLU A 132 -16.32 3.17 9.52
C GLU A 132 -17.76 2.79 9.17
N ARG A 133 -18.45 2.10 10.08
CA ARG A 133 -19.84 1.66 9.89
C ARG A 133 -20.82 2.83 9.84
N GLU A 134 -20.59 3.84 10.69
CA GLU A 134 -21.42 5.05 10.72
C GLU A 134 -21.18 5.91 9.48
N ILE A 135 -19.92 6.03 9.04
CA ILE A 135 -19.53 6.71 7.80
C ILE A 135 -20.21 6.06 6.60
N ALA A 136 -20.10 4.73 6.46
CA ALA A 136 -20.74 3.98 5.38
C ALA A 136 -22.28 4.13 5.42
N GLY A 137 -22.86 4.09 6.62
CA GLY A 137 -24.30 4.32 6.82
C GLY A 137 -24.76 5.72 6.38
N ALA A 138 -23.97 6.75 6.68
CA ALA A 138 -24.25 8.13 6.26
C ALA A 138 -24.19 8.28 4.74
N PHE A 139 -23.16 7.71 4.09
CA PHE A 139 -23.09 7.67 2.63
C PHE A 139 -24.27 6.93 2.01
N ASN A 140 -24.60 5.74 2.52
CA ASN A 140 -25.72 4.96 2.00
C ASN A 140 -27.04 5.74 2.08
N LYS A 141 -27.30 6.45 3.19
CA LYS A 141 -28.48 7.33 3.33
C LYS A 141 -28.46 8.48 2.31
N HIS A 142 -27.32 9.13 2.14
CA HIS A 142 -27.17 10.23 1.20
C HIS A 142 -27.38 9.79 -0.25
N TYR A 143 -26.71 8.71 -0.67
CA TYR A 143 -26.86 8.17 -2.01
C TYR A 143 -28.23 7.55 -2.25
N ALA A 144 -28.84 6.87 -1.26
CA ALA A 144 -30.21 6.39 -1.40
C ALA A 144 -31.19 7.53 -1.70
N LYS A 145 -30.99 8.71 -1.08
CA LYS A 145 -31.80 9.90 -1.30
C LYS A 145 -31.60 10.53 -2.69
N ILE A 146 -30.36 10.55 -3.20
CA ILE A 146 -30.01 11.23 -4.47
C ILE A 146 -30.08 10.28 -5.68
N SER A 147 -29.97 8.97 -5.46
CA SER A 147 -29.91 8.01 -6.54
C SER A 147 -31.26 7.89 -7.23
N ASN A 148 -31.29 8.15 -8.54
CA ASN A 148 -32.41 7.80 -9.42
C ASN A 148 -32.27 6.35 -9.91
N TYR A 149 -31.72 5.46 -9.07
CA TYR A 149 -31.48 4.08 -9.45
C TYR A 149 -32.83 3.37 -9.63
N ARG A 150 -33.21 3.12 -10.88
CA ARG A 150 -34.26 2.17 -11.20
C ARG A 150 -33.61 0.79 -11.23
N PRO A 151 -34.04 -0.17 -10.40
CA PRO A 151 -33.51 -1.51 -10.49
C PRO A 151 -33.69 -2.00 -11.92
N HIS A 152 -32.60 -2.42 -12.54
CA HIS A 152 -32.68 -3.08 -13.83
C HIS A 152 -33.70 -4.21 -13.70
N ILE A 153 -34.64 -4.26 -14.65
CA ILE A 153 -35.61 -5.35 -14.75
C ILE A 153 -34.78 -6.63 -14.70
N LYS A 154 -35.05 -7.49 -13.71
CA LYS A 154 -34.40 -8.79 -13.62
C LYS A 154 -34.75 -9.51 -14.92
N ILE A 155 -33.80 -9.58 -15.85
CA ILE A 155 -33.92 -10.45 -17.00
C ILE A 155 -34.12 -11.84 -16.40
N SER A 156 -35.22 -12.51 -16.75
CA SER A 156 -35.50 -13.85 -16.25
C SER A 156 -34.30 -14.74 -16.59
N LYS A 157 -33.93 -15.65 -15.68
CA LYS A 157 -32.87 -16.63 -15.95
C LYS A 157 -33.13 -17.38 -17.27
N ASP A 158 -34.41 -17.55 -17.60
CA ASP A 158 -34.89 -18.11 -18.86
C ASP A 158 -34.42 -17.32 -20.08
N LEU A 159 -34.46 -15.98 -20.05
CA LEU A 159 -33.94 -15.14 -21.14
C LEU A 159 -32.40 -15.19 -21.26
N LEU A 160 -31.69 -15.34 -20.14
CA LEU A 160 -30.23 -15.52 -20.13
C LEU A 160 -29.82 -16.87 -20.72
N GLY A 161 -30.61 -17.93 -20.50
CA GLY A 161 -30.38 -19.24 -21.11
C GLY A 161 -30.66 -19.29 -22.61
N CYS A 162 -31.43 -18.33 -23.14
CA CYS A 162 -31.70 -18.20 -24.57
C CYS A 162 -30.65 -17.36 -25.32
N LEU A 163 -29.65 -16.81 -24.65
CA LEU A 163 -28.55 -16.11 -25.32
C LEU A 163 -27.69 -17.14 -26.07
N PRO A 164 -27.46 -16.98 -27.39
CA PRO A 164 -26.58 -17.88 -28.11
C PRO A 164 -25.19 -17.80 -27.48
N VAL A 165 -24.67 -18.95 -27.04
CA VAL A 165 -23.30 -19.06 -26.54
C VAL A 165 -22.37 -18.84 -27.73
N CYS A 166 -21.81 -17.64 -27.84
CA CYS A 166 -20.90 -17.25 -28.92
C CYS A 166 -19.51 -17.90 -28.79
N LEU A 167 -19.31 -18.79 -27.82
CA LEU A 167 -18.02 -19.39 -27.48
C LEU A 167 -18.00 -20.85 -27.94
N ASN A 168 -16.99 -21.21 -28.73
CA ASN A 168 -16.73 -22.60 -29.09
C ASN A 168 -16.40 -23.41 -27.82
N GLN A 169 -16.80 -24.68 -27.78
CA GLN A 169 -16.61 -25.57 -26.63
C GLN A 169 -15.14 -25.61 -26.14
N GLU A 170 -14.18 -25.62 -27.06
CA GLU A 170 -12.74 -25.58 -26.75
C GLU A 170 -12.32 -24.33 -25.97
N LEU A 171 -12.92 -23.17 -26.27
CA LEU A 171 -12.66 -21.93 -25.53
C LEU A 171 -13.28 -21.96 -24.14
N VAL A 172 -14.46 -22.58 -24.01
CA VAL A 172 -15.14 -22.77 -22.72
C VAL A 172 -14.28 -23.60 -21.78
N ASP A 173 -13.64 -24.65 -22.28
CA ASP A 173 -12.77 -25.51 -21.47
C ASP A 173 -11.48 -24.79 -21.05
N ILE A 174 -10.87 -24.01 -21.95
CA ILE A 174 -9.70 -23.19 -21.63
C ILE A 174 -10.01 -22.19 -20.51
N PHE A 175 -11.11 -21.44 -20.63
CA PHE A 175 -11.48 -20.40 -19.64
C PHE A 175 -11.94 -20.96 -18.29
N ASN A 176 -12.44 -22.19 -18.23
CA ASN A 176 -12.91 -22.79 -16.98
C ASN A 176 -11.87 -23.70 -16.32
N SER A 177 -10.73 -23.93 -16.96
CA SER A 177 -9.62 -24.71 -16.39
C SER A 177 -9.05 -24.03 -15.13
N PRO A 178 -8.54 -24.80 -14.15
CA PRO A 178 -7.93 -24.23 -12.96
C PRO A 178 -6.63 -23.49 -13.31
N PHE A 179 -6.34 -22.42 -12.59
CA PHE A 179 -5.14 -21.63 -12.79
C PHE A 179 -3.87 -22.45 -12.54
N SER A 180 -2.88 -22.22 -13.39
CA SER A 180 -1.53 -22.74 -13.27
C SER A 180 -0.65 -21.84 -12.41
N HIS A 181 0.45 -22.40 -11.89
CA HIS A 181 1.43 -21.63 -11.11
C HIS A 181 2.03 -20.47 -11.93
N TRP A 182 2.26 -20.70 -13.23
CA TRP A 182 2.80 -19.70 -14.14
C TRP A 182 1.85 -18.51 -14.34
N GLU A 183 0.55 -18.77 -14.50
CA GLU A 183 -0.47 -17.72 -14.62
C GLU A 183 -0.56 -16.89 -13.34
N LEU A 184 -0.52 -17.55 -12.17
CA LEU A 184 -0.50 -16.87 -10.89
C LEU A 184 0.73 -15.95 -10.76
N GLU A 185 1.93 -16.45 -11.07
CA GLU A 185 3.14 -15.63 -11.05
C GLU A 185 3.07 -14.43 -12.01
N CYS A 186 2.56 -14.65 -13.23
CA CYS A 186 2.38 -13.59 -14.20
C CYS A 186 1.38 -12.54 -13.70
N GLY A 187 0.27 -12.98 -13.13
CA GLY A 187 -0.75 -12.11 -12.54
C GLY A 187 -0.20 -11.25 -11.41
N ILE A 188 0.59 -11.84 -10.51
CA ILE A 188 1.22 -11.12 -9.40
C ILE A 188 2.25 -10.10 -9.91
N LYS A 189 3.06 -10.45 -10.92
CA LYS A 189 4.03 -9.52 -11.53
C LYS A 189 3.37 -8.31 -12.20
N GLN A 190 2.19 -8.50 -12.78
CA GLN A 190 1.42 -7.42 -13.41
C GLN A 190 0.63 -6.59 -12.38
N TYR A 191 0.46 -7.10 -11.16
CA TYR A 191 -0.34 -6.44 -10.14
C TYR A 191 0.34 -5.14 -9.66
N PRO A 192 -0.35 -3.99 -9.72
CA PRO A 192 0.24 -2.70 -9.38
C PRO A 192 0.58 -2.63 -7.89
N GLN A 193 1.83 -2.30 -7.60
CA GLN A 193 2.32 -2.11 -6.23
C GLN A 193 1.86 -0.77 -5.64
N ARG A 194 1.96 -0.61 -4.31
CA ARG A 194 1.61 0.60 -3.56
C ARG A 194 0.15 1.03 -3.69
N LYS A 195 -0.74 0.05 -3.85
CA LYS A 195 -2.19 0.26 -3.80
C LYS A 195 -2.71 0.03 -2.39
N SER A 196 -3.87 0.61 -2.10
CA SER A 196 -4.57 0.35 -0.85
C SER A 196 -4.88 -1.13 -0.72
N THR A 197 -4.78 -1.65 0.50
CA THR A 197 -5.23 -3.00 0.84
C THR A 197 -6.73 -3.12 0.62
N GLY A 198 -7.19 -4.34 0.29
CA GLY A 198 -8.61 -4.65 0.34
C GLY A 198 -9.11 -4.84 1.79
N PRO A 199 -10.35 -5.33 1.95
CA PRO A 199 -10.95 -5.60 3.26
C PRO A 199 -10.24 -6.73 4.04
N ASP A 200 -9.40 -7.50 3.37
CA ASP A 200 -8.54 -8.54 3.93
C ASP A 200 -7.24 -7.98 4.54
N GLY A 201 -6.91 -6.72 4.30
CA GLY A 201 -5.70 -6.08 4.81
C GLY A 201 -4.39 -6.58 4.19
N ILE A 202 -4.45 -7.42 3.14
CA ILE A 202 -3.26 -7.92 2.47
C ILE A 202 -2.73 -6.86 1.52
N LEU A 203 -1.46 -6.51 1.68
CA LEU A 203 -0.76 -5.58 0.79
C LEU A 203 -0.35 -6.26 -0.52
N PRO A 204 -0.42 -5.55 -1.66
CA PRO A 204 0.15 -6.01 -2.94
C PRO A 204 1.59 -6.52 -2.81
N GLU A 205 2.37 -5.86 -1.96
CA GLU A 205 3.77 -6.17 -1.71
C GLU A 205 3.96 -7.52 -1.02
N PHE A 206 2.99 -7.99 -0.23
CA PHE A 206 3.07 -9.28 0.45
C PHE A 206 2.96 -10.42 -0.57
N LEU A 207 2.09 -10.26 -1.57
CA LEU A 207 1.91 -11.24 -2.63
C LEU A 207 3.13 -11.25 -3.58
N ALA A 208 3.72 -10.09 -3.85
CA ALA A 208 4.89 -9.97 -4.72
C ALA A 208 6.15 -10.62 -4.13
N HIS A 209 6.28 -10.64 -2.80
CA HIS A 209 7.44 -11.22 -2.09
C HIS A 209 7.12 -12.56 -1.41
N LEU A 210 6.05 -13.22 -1.85
CA LEU A 210 5.64 -14.51 -1.31
C LEU A 210 6.62 -15.61 -1.74
N GLY A 211 7.04 -16.48 -0.82
CA GLY A 211 7.91 -17.62 -1.14
C GLY A 211 7.18 -18.71 -1.92
N ASN A 212 7.92 -19.58 -2.63
CA ASN A 212 7.35 -20.62 -3.50
C ASN A 212 6.33 -21.54 -2.80
N GLU A 213 6.59 -21.94 -1.56
CA GLU A 213 5.66 -22.79 -0.78
C GLU A 213 4.33 -22.08 -0.52
N ALA A 214 4.40 -20.81 -0.10
CA ALA A 214 3.22 -19.99 0.14
C ALA A 214 2.50 -19.64 -1.17
N MET A 215 3.22 -19.51 -2.28
CA MET A 215 2.66 -19.37 -3.63
C MET A 215 1.85 -20.61 -4.03
N GLY A 216 2.34 -21.81 -3.72
CA GLY A 216 1.61 -23.06 -3.94
C GLY A 216 0.32 -23.14 -3.12
N VAL A 217 0.33 -22.65 -1.88
CA VAL A 217 -0.88 -22.57 -1.04
C VAL A 217 -1.86 -21.54 -1.60
N LEU A 218 -1.38 -20.37 -2.03
CA LEU A 218 -2.21 -19.35 -2.67
C LEU A 218 -2.88 -19.87 -3.95
N LEU A 219 -2.15 -20.63 -4.77
CA LEU A 219 -2.70 -21.25 -5.98
C LEU A 219 -3.84 -22.20 -5.67
N LYS A 220 -3.66 -23.07 -4.67
CA LYS A 220 -4.72 -23.98 -4.20
C LYS A 220 -5.94 -23.20 -3.72
N LEU A 221 -5.73 -22.11 -2.99
CA LEU A 221 -6.80 -21.25 -2.51
C LEU A 221 -7.55 -20.57 -3.65
N ILE A 222 -6.86 -20.01 -4.64
CA ILE A 222 -7.50 -19.38 -5.81
C ILE A 222 -8.33 -20.40 -6.59
N ASN A 223 -7.77 -21.58 -6.86
CA ASN A 223 -8.49 -22.66 -7.55
C ASN A 223 -9.67 -23.19 -6.74
N LEU A 224 -9.58 -23.19 -5.41
CA LEU A 224 -10.72 -23.49 -4.54
C LEU A 224 -11.81 -22.43 -4.72
N THR A 225 -11.48 -21.13 -4.68
CA THR A 225 -12.48 -20.07 -4.89
C THR A 225 -13.10 -20.08 -6.29
N TRP A 226 -12.35 -20.58 -7.29
CA TRP A 226 -12.85 -20.75 -8.64
C TRP A 226 -13.96 -21.80 -8.73
N THR A 227 -13.86 -22.89 -7.94
CA THR A 227 -14.85 -23.98 -7.94
C THR A 227 -15.97 -23.79 -6.92
N SER A 228 -15.66 -23.34 -5.70
CA SER A 228 -16.62 -23.20 -4.60
C SER A 228 -17.34 -21.83 -4.57
N GLY A 229 -16.82 -20.85 -5.31
CA GLY A 229 -17.34 -19.47 -5.32
C GLY A 229 -16.49 -18.48 -4.52
N ILE A 230 -16.76 -17.20 -4.76
CA ILE A 230 -15.99 -16.07 -4.22
C ILE A 230 -16.28 -15.90 -2.72
N PRO A 231 -15.24 -15.80 -1.86
CA PRO A 231 -15.39 -15.54 -0.44
C PRO A 231 -16.20 -14.28 -0.15
N SER A 232 -17.00 -14.34 0.92
CA SER A 232 -17.87 -13.26 1.37
C SER A 232 -17.09 -11.97 1.67
N MET A 233 -15.86 -12.09 2.16
CA MET A 233 -14.96 -10.98 2.46
C MET A 233 -14.55 -10.19 1.21
N TRP A 234 -14.31 -10.87 0.07
CA TRP A 234 -13.93 -10.24 -1.19
C TRP A 234 -15.12 -9.57 -1.91
N SER A 235 -16.35 -9.94 -1.55
CA SER A 235 -17.57 -9.36 -2.11
C SER A 235 -17.94 -7.98 -1.52
N LYS A 236 -17.27 -7.56 -0.44
CA LYS A 236 -17.52 -6.26 0.21
C LYS A 236 -17.04 -5.13 -0.70
N ARG A 237 -17.94 -4.19 -1.03
CA ARG A 237 -17.63 -3.01 -1.84
C ARG A 237 -17.22 -1.84 -0.95
N GLU A 238 -16.10 -1.22 -1.29
CA GLU A 238 -15.55 -0.09 -0.57
C GLU A 238 -15.96 1.29 -1.12
N ILE A 239 -15.53 2.29 -0.36
CA ILE A 239 -16.11 3.60 -0.04
C ILE A 239 -16.07 4.59 -1.23
N PRO A 240 -17.11 5.43 -1.41
CA PRO A 240 -17.11 6.48 -2.42
C PRO A 240 -16.01 7.53 -2.18
N ILE A 241 -15.16 7.76 -3.18
CA ILE A 241 -14.10 8.78 -3.16
C ILE A 241 -14.54 10.00 -3.98
N LEU A 242 -14.42 11.19 -3.38
CA LEU A 242 -14.65 12.46 -4.06
C LEU A 242 -13.61 12.70 -5.16
N LYS A 243 -14.05 12.92 -6.39
CA LYS A 243 -13.17 13.32 -7.49
C LYS A 243 -12.85 14.81 -7.40
N VAL A 244 -11.58 15.16 -7.58
CA VAL A 244 -11.13 16.56 -7.60
C VAL A 244 -11.85 17.32 -8.72
N GLY A 245 -12.41 18.49 -8.40
CA GLY A 245 -13.01 19.42 -9.37
C GLY A 245 -14.47 19.15 -9.74
N LYS A 246 -15.15 18.21 -9.07
CA LYS A 246 -16.61 18.03 -9.20
C LYS A 246 -17.27 18.30 -7.85
N ASN A 247 -17.98 19.43 -7.78
CA ASN A 247 -18.98 19.68 -6.75
C ASN A 247 -20.33 19.13 -7.22
#